data_AF-K5ZXV8-F1
#
_entry.id   AF-K5ZXV8-F1
#
_cell.length_a   1.000
_cell.length_b   1.000
_cell.length_c   1.000
_cell.angle_alpha   90.00
_cell.angle_beta   90.00
_cell.angle_gamma   90.00
#
_symmetry.space_group_name_H-M   'P 1'
#
loop_
_entity.id
_entity.type
_entity.pdbx_description
1 polymer ?
#
loop_
_entity_poly.entity_id
_entity_poly.type
_entity_poly.pdbx_seq_one_letter_code
_entity_poly.pdbx_strand_id
1 'polypeptide(L)'
;MNQKIKKHLKKRFASILRIKDAVNTMRFLYLNGQKKQDFGLRSEESPISMPAHISNPQNVFMHDQTRIQGFSKIITYTGKFIMKKYSGAAPGLTVITGNHIPTVGIPHFMLPILRINESEKDVIVEEDVWLGANVTLLSGVTVGRGAIVGACSVISKNVPPYAVVVGNPFRIIASKFTIEEILDHERILYPENERFSQEYLEELFCTHFFDKKSIGKRLDLNL
;
A
#
# COMPACT_ATOMS: atom_id res chain seq x y z
N MET A 1 0.98 -53.69 16.14
CA MET A 1 0.49 -52.40 16.70
C MET A 1 -0.99 -52.21 16.36
N ASN A 2 -1.88 -52.14 17.36
CA ASN A 2 -3.35 -52.08 17.25
C ASN A 2 -3.84 -50.91 16.36
N GLN A 3 -4.81 -51.15 15.47
CA GLN A 3 -5.37 -50.14 14.56
C GLN A 3 -5.94 -48.91 15.30
N LYS A 4 -6.51 -49.08 16.50
CA LYS A 4 -6.96 -47.96 17.35
C LYS A 4 -5.79 -47.07 17.79
N ILE A 5 -4.65 -47.68 18.15
CA ILE A 5 -3.43 -46.96 18.54
C ILE A 5 -2.84 -46.21 17.33
N LYS A 6 -2.77 -46.83 16.15
CA LYS A 6 -2.34 -46.15 14.91
C LYS A 6 -3.20 -44.93 14.55
N LYS A 7 -4.53 -45.05 14.66
CA LYS A 7 -5.48 -43.94 14.40
C LYS A 7 -5.33 -42.81 15.42
N HIS A 8 -5.15 -43.14 16.70
CA HIS A 8 -4.92 -42.17 17.76
C HIS A 8 -3.60 -41.42 17.58
N LEU A 9 -2.50 -42.15 17.29
CA LEU A 9 -1.20 -41.55 16.98
C LEU A 9 -1.28 -40.64 15.75
N LYS A 10 -1.90 -41.08 14.64
CA LYS A 10 -2.06 -40.25 13.42
C LYS A 10 -2.82 -38.94 13.70
N LYS A 11 -3.90 -38.99 14.50
CA LYS A 11 -4.63 -37.78 14.94
C LYS A 11 -3.76 -36.86 15.80
N ARG A 12 -3.00 -37.41 16.74
CA ARG A 12 -2.10 -36.66 17.63
C ARG A 12 -0.93 -36.01 16.87
N PHE A 13 -0.33 -36.72 15.91
CA PHE A 13 0.67 -36.16 15.01
C PHE A 13 0.09 -35.04 14.14
N ALA A 14 -1.11 -35.23 13.59
CA ALA A 14 -1.80 -34.18 12.83
C ALA A 14 -2.11 -32.94 13.68
N SER A 15 -2.49 -33.08 14.95
CA SER A 15 -2.69 -31.93 15.84
C SER A 15 -1.37 -31.23 16.20
N ILE A 16 -0.29 -31.97 16.42
CA ILE A 16 1.04 -31.38 16.69
C ILE A 16 1.53 -30.60 15.48
N LEU A 17 1.37 -31.14 14.27
CA LEU A 17 1.65 -30.45 13.01
C LEU A 17 0.87 -29.13 12.92
N ARG A 18 -0.45 -29.16 13.18
CA ARG A 18 -1.28 -27.95 13.19
C ARG A 18 -0.85 -26.90 14.21
N ILE A 19 -0.42 -27.32 15.39
CA ILE A 19 0.09 -26.39 16.42
C ILE A 19 1.40 -25.76 15.95
N LYS A 20 2.32 -26.57 15.40
CA LYS A 20 3.57 -26.06 14.82
C LYS A 20 3.29 -25.06 13.71
N ASP A 21 2.36 -25.36 12.82
CA ASP A 21 1.95 -24.48 11.73
C ASP A 21 1.36 -23.17 12.27
N ALA A 22 0.47 -23.24 13.26
CA ALA A 22 -0.11 -22.05 13.90
C ALA A 22 0.97 -21.16 14.55
N VAL A 23 1.93 -21.74 15.27
CA VAL A 23 3.06 -21.00 15.85
C VAL A 23 3.92 -20.36 14.76
N ASN A 24 4.18 -21.08 13.66
CA ASN A 24 4.94 -20.54 12.53
C ASN A 24 4.18 -19.40 11.85
N THR A 25 2.87 -19.50 11.68
CA THR A 25 2.03 -18.42 11.15
C THR A 25 2.05 -17.21 12.07
N MET A 26 1.95 -17.38 13.39
CA MET A 26 2.06 -16.27 14.34
C MET A 26 3.45 -15.62 14.28
N ARG A 27 4.52 -16.41 14.24
CA ARG A 27 5.88 -15.87 14.05
C ARG A 27 5.99 -15.10 12.74
N PHE A 28 5.41 -15.61 11.67
CA PHE A 28 5.43 -14.95 10.38
C PHE A 28 4.69 -13.61 10.42
N LEU A 29 3.48 -13.57 10.97
CA LEU A 29 2.64 -12.38 11.01
C LEU A 29 3.09 -11.30 12.00
N TYR A 30 3.82 -11.67 13.05
CA TYR A 30 4.19 -10.75 14.13
C TYR A 30 5.69 -10.46 14.22
N LEU A 31 6.55 -11.33 13.67
CA LEU A 31 8.02 -11.22 13.83
C LEU A 31 8.77 -11.17 12.49
N ASN A 32 8.27 -11.81 11.43
CA ASN A 32 9.02 -11.95 10.19
C ASN A 32 8.96 -10.69 9.33
N GLY A 33 10.12 -10.23 8.85
CA GLY A 33 10.22 -9.05 7.99
C GLY A 33 9.79 -7.76 8.66
N GLN A 34 9.98 -7.67 9.98
CA GLN A 34 9.56 -6.53 10.79
C GLN A 34 10.72 -5.80 11.47
N LYS A 35 11.95 -6.33 11.41
CA LYS A 35 13.12 -5.58 11.88
C LYS A 35 13.48 -4.56 10.82
N LYS A 36 13.84 -3.35 11.23
CA LYS A 36 14.24 -2.26 10.33
C LYS A 36 15.28 -2.70 9.29
N GLN A 37 16.28 -3.49 9.73
CA GLN A 37 17.36 -4.02 8.88
C GLN A 37 16.90 -4.99 7.78
N ASP A 38 15.68 -5.53 7.85
CA ASP A 38 15.15 -6.43 6.82
C ASP A 38 14.66 -5.63 5.60
N PHE A 39 14.39 -4.33 5.78
CA PHE A 39 13.81 -3.46 4.75
C PHE A 39 14.87 -2.88 3.82
N GLY A 40 14.47 -2.57 2.57
CA GLY A 40 15.29 -1.77 1.67
C GLY A 40 15.55 -0.37 2.22
N LEU A 41 14.51 0.22 2.81
CA LEU A 41 14.60 1.41 3.65
C LEU A 41 13.44 1.40 4.64
N ARG A 42 13.70 1.72 5.91
CA ARG A 42 12.64 2.05 6.87
C ARG A 42 13.16 3.03 7.91
N SER A 43 12.55 4.21 8.02
CA SER A 43 12.93 5.17 9.06
C SER A 43 12.46 4.73 10.45
N GLU A 44 13.07 5.28 11.51
CA GLU A 44 12.68 4.99 12.89
C GLU A 44 11.26 5.47 13.21
N GLU A 45 10.85 6.58 12.62
CA GLU A 45 9.54 7.21 12.82
C GLU A 45 8.43 6.55 12.01
N SER A 46 8.73 5.42 11.36
CA SER A 46 7.87 4.78 10.37
C SER A 46 7.44 3.38 10.78
N PRO A 47 6.51 3.26 11.76
CA PRO A 47 6.08 1.97 12.26
C PRO A 47 5.14 1.26 11.29
N ILE A 48 5.26 -0.06 11.27
CA ILE A 48 4.25 -0.99 10.75
C ILE A 48 3.62 -1.68 11.94
N SER A 49 2.32 -1.47 12.16
CA SER A 49 1.61 -2.15 13.25
C SER A 49 1.34 -3.61 12.89
N MET A 50 1.38 -4.48 13.90
CA MET A 50 1.13 -5.92 13.74
C MET A 50 -0.36 -6.26 13.88
N PRO A 51 -0.81 -7.40 13.34
CA PRO A 51 -0.08 -8.32 12.46
C PRO A 51 0.12 -7.73 11.05
N ALA A 52 1.20 -8.10 10.36
CA ALA A 52 1.41 -7.72 8.96
C ALA A 52 2.06 -8.85 8.17
N HIS A 53 1.69 -9.01 6.91
CA HIS A 53 2.35 -9.93 5.98
C HIS A 53 3.18 -9.10 5.01
N ILE A 54 4.50 -9.27 5.03
CA ILE A 54 5.43 -8.67 4.08
C ILE A 54 6.24 -9.79 3.43
N SER A 55 6.06 -10.01 2.12
CA SER A 55 6.67 -11.16 1.43
C SER A 55 8.18 -10.99 1.21
N ASN A 56 8.61 -9.80 0.74
CA ASN A 56 10.00 -9.44 0.58
C ASN A 56 10.28 -8.02 1.11
N PRO A 57 10.63 -7.89 2.40
CA PRO A 57 10.88 -6.59 3.04
C PRO A 57 11.99 -5.79 2.37
N GLN A 58 12.99 -6.43 1.75
CA GLN A 58 14.09 -5.73 1.05
C GLN A 58 13.61 -4.84 -0.10
N ASN A 59 12.41 -5.11 -0.63
CA ASN A 59 11.77 -4.31 -1.67
C ASN A 59 10.77 -3.28 -1.13
N VAL A 60 10.72 -3.08 0.19
CA VAL A 60 9.85 -2.11 0.83
C VAL A 60 10.68 -0.94 1.33
N PHE A 61 10.27 0.26 0.93
CA PHE A 61 10.94 1.52 1.21
C PHE A 61 9.97 2.46 1.91
N MET A 62 10.14 2.64 3.21
CA MET A 62 9.34 3.54 4.05
C MET A 62 10.20 4.73 4.48
N HIS A 63 9.91 5.89 3.90
CA HIS A 63 10.57 7.16 4.21
C HIS A 63 10.06 7.74 5.53
N ASP A 64 10.61 8.88 5.93
CA ASP A 64 10.34 9.51 7.22
C ASP A 64 8.86 9.82 7.47
N GLN A 65 8.43 9.65 8.72
CA GLN A 65 7.07 10.00 9.17
C GLN A 65 5.97 9.29 8.38
N THR A 66 6.22 8.04 7.97
CA THR A 66 5.22 7.19 7.34
C THR A 66 4.56 6.26 8.35
N ARG A 67 3.38 5.70 8.05
CA ARG A 67 2.75 4.72 8.94
C ARG A 67 1.90 3.73 8.20
N ILE A 68 2.03 2.45 8.54
CA ILE A 68 1.14 1.39 8.06
C ILE A 68 0.51 0.71 9.27
N GLN A 69 -0.82 0.73 9.35
CA GLN A 69 -1.54 0.04 10.43
C GLN A 69 -1.67 -1.46 10.16
N GLY A 70 -2.10 -2.19 11.18
CA GLY A 70 -2.11 -3.65 11.19
C GLY A 70 -3.07 -4.26 10.17
N PHE A 71 -2.97 -5.58 10.05
CA PHE A 71 -3.67 -6.43 9.08
C PHE A 71 -3.32 -6.14 7.62
N SER A 72 -2.21 -5.45 7.38
CA SER A 72 -1.73 -5.10 6.04
C SER A 72 -0.94 -6.24 5.39
N LYS A 73 -1.02 -6.32 4.06
CA LYS A 73 -0.37 -7.32 3.21
C LYS A 73 0.42 -6.61 2.12
N ILE A 74 1.74 -6.74 2.16
CA ILE A 74 2.64 -6.15 1.17
C ILE A 74 3.31 -7.31 0.42
N ILE A 75 2.86 -7.51 -0.82
CA ILE A 75 3.31 -8.59 -1.70
C ILE A 75 4.24 -7.99 -2.75
N THR A 76 5.53 -8.12 -2.46
CA THR A 76 6.66 -7.69 -3.28
C THR A 76 7.50 -8.91 -3.68
N TYR A 77 7.97 -8.95 -4.93
CA TYR A 77 8.93 -9.96 -5.40
C TYR A 77 10.17 -9.34 -6.06
N THR A 78 10.03 -8.75 -7.26
CA THR A 78 11.07 -7.91 -7.89
C THR A 78 10.66 -6.45 -7.94
N GLY A 79 9.36 -6.15 -8.04
CA GLY A 79 8.85 -4.79 -7.90
C GLY A 79 8.97 -4.28 -6.46
N LYS A 80 9.11 -2.96 -6.33
CA LYS A 80 9.27 -2.26 -5.05
C LYS A 80 7.95 -1.65 -4.60
N PHE A 81 7.78 -1.56 -3.29
CA PHE A 81 6.79 -0.69 -2.68
C PHE A 81 7.49 0.47 -2.00
N ILE A 82 7.17 1.69 -2.44
CA ILE A 82 7.80 2.92 -1.96
C ILE A 82 6.71 3.80 -1.35
N MET A 83 6.80 4.08 -0.05
CA MET A 83 5.95 5.02 0.66
C MET A 83 6.79 6.21 1.11
N LYS A 84 6.53 7.37 0.51
CA LYS A 84 7.27 8.61 0.76
C LYS A 84 6.74 9.35 1.99
N LYS A 85 7.46 10.40 2.39
CA LYS A 85 7.28 11.12 3.66
C LYS A 85 5.85 11.59 3.91
N TYR A 86 5.44 11.61 5.17
CA TYR A 86 4.11 12.04 5.65
C TYR A 86 2.92 11.16 5.25
N SER A 87 3.16 10.04 4.56
CA SER A 87 2.08 9.19 4.06
C SER A 87 1.66 8.10 5.07
N GLY A 88 0.37 7.83 5.12
CA GLY A 88 -0.21 6.92 6.11
C GLY A 88 -1.24 5.97 5.49
N ALA A 89 -1.29 4.75 6.02
CA ALA A 89 -2.30 3.76 5.70
C ALA A 89 -3.04 3.28 6.95
N ALA A 90 -4.36 3.35 6.88
CA ALA A 90 -5.27 2.72 7.83
C ALA A 90 -5.19 1.17 7.73
N PRO A 91 -5.82 0.43 8.67
CA PRO A 91 -5.68 -1.02 8.73
C PRO A 91 -6.12 -1.72 7.43
N GLY A 92 -5.44 -2.82 7.11
CA GLY A 92 -5.83 -3.68 5.99
C GLY A 92 -5.29 -3.27 4.61
N LEU A 93 -4.26 -2.41 4.53
CA LEU A 93 -3.63 -2.07 3.26
C LEU A 93 -3.16 -3.34 2.53
N THR A 94 -3.50 -3.48 1.25
CA THR A 94 -2.97 -4.53 0.39
C THR A 94 -2.15 -3.89 -0.73
N VAL A 95 -0.89 -4.30 -0.90
CA VAL A 95 0.00 -3.86 -1.98
C VAL A 95 0.43 -5.09 -2.78
N ILE A 96 0.30 -5.01 -4.10
CA ILE A 96 0.68 -6.10 -5.02
C ILE A 96 1.53 -5.50 -6.14
N THR A 97 2.82 -5.86 -6.21
CA THR A 97 3.71 -5.37 -7.29
C THR A 97 3.70 -6.27 -8.52
N GLY A 98 3.25 -7.51 -8.39
CA GLY A 98 3.28 -8.54 -9.43
C GLY A 98 1.94 -8.83 -10.09
N ASN A 99 2.00 -9.22 -11.36
CA ASN A 99 0.88 -9.74 -12.15
C ASN A 99 1.34 -10.97 -12.95
N HIS A 100 0.49 -12.00 -12.98
CA HIS A 100 0.70 -13.17 -13.85
C HIS A 100 -0.07 -12.96 -15.17
N ILE A 101 0.64 -13.01 -16.30
CA ILE A 101 0.02 -12.84 -17.61
C ILE A 101 -0.58 -14.18 -18.06
N PRO A 102 -1.90 -14.26 -18.36
CA PRO A 102 -2.51 -15.46 -18.91
C PRO A 102 -1.75 -15.92 -20.16
N THR A 103 -1.25 -17.16 -20.13
CA THR A 103 -0.38 -17.70 -21.17
C THR A 103 -1.02 -18.93 -21.79
N VAL A 104 -1.17 -18.92 -23.11
CA VAL A 104 -1.75 -20.03 -23.87
C VAL A 104 -0.95 -21.32 -23.62
N GLY A 105 -1.65 -22.41 -23.31
CA GLY A 105 -1.04 -23.73 -23.08
C GLY A 105 -0.55 -23.98 -21.65
N ILE A 106 -0.65 -23.00 -20.74
CA ILE A 106 -0.21 -23.14 -19.34
C ILE A 106 -1.39 -22.92 -18.40
N PRO A 107 -1.71 -23.87 -17.50
CA PRO A 107 -2.70 -23.63 -16.45
C PRO A 107 -2.32 -22.42 -15.59
N HIS A 108 -3.25 -21.46 -15.40
CA HIS A 108 -2.94 -20.16 -14.78
C HIS A 108 -2.32 -20.29 -13.38
N PHE A 109 -2.74 -21.27 -12.58
CA PHE A 109 -2.19 -21.50 -11.23
C PHE A 109 -0.71 -21.95 -11.23
N MET A 110 -0.20 -22.45 -12.37
CA MET A 110 1.21 -22.85 -12.50
C MET A 110 2.12 -21.68 -12.86
N LEU A 111 1.57 -20.58 -13.39
CA LEU A 111 2.34 -19.39 -13.76
C LEU A 111 3.24 -18.85 -12.62
N PRO A 112 2.76 -18.65 -11.38
CA PRO A 112 3.62 -18.21 -10.27
C PRO A 112 4.74 -19.21 -9.93
N ILE A 113 4.51 -20.50 -10.15
CA ILE A 113 5.47 -21.56 -9.83
C ILE A 113 6.56 -21.60 -10.91
N LEU A 114 6.15 -21.49 -12.17
CA LEU A 114 7.03 -21.57 -13.34
C LEU A 114 7.69 -20.24 -13.69
N ARG A 115 7.23 -19.12 -13.12
CA ARG A 115 7.74 -17.76 -13.39
C ARG A 115 7.66 -17.38 -14.88
N ILE A 116 6.57 -17.76 -15.54
CA ILE A 116 6.37 -17.52 -16.99
C ILE A 116 5.52 -16.27 -17.20
N ASN A 117 5.97 -15.38 -18.07
CA ASN A 117 5.29 -14.14 -18.45
C ASN A 117 4.79 -13.35 -17.21
N GLU A 118 5.66 -13.15 -16.22
CA GLU A 118 5.35 -12.29 -15.08
C GLU A 118 5.61 -10.83 -15.43
N SER A 119 4.77 -9.93 -14.92
CA SER A 119 5.00 -8.49 -14.96
C SER A 119 5.06 -7.97 -13.53
N GLU A 120 6.16 -7.33 -13.20
CA GLU A 120 6.38 -6.70 -11.90
C GLU A 120 6.70 -5.23 -12.14
N LYS A 121 6.03 -4.35 -11.40
CA LYS A 121 6.21 -2.91 -11.48
C LYS A 121 6.11 -2.30 -10.10
N ASP A 122 6.87 -1.25 -9.88
CA ASP A 122 6.90 -0.54 -8.60
C ASP A 122 5.53 0.06 -8.30
N VAL A 123 5.18 0.04 -7.01
CA VAL A 123 4.02 0.76 -6.47
C VAL A 123 4.55 1.92 -5.64
N ILE A 124 4.15 3.12 -6.01
CA ILE A 124 4.66 4.35 -5.41
C ILE A 124 3.51 5.07 -4.72
N VAL A 125 3.70 5.37 -3.45
CA VAL A 125 2.86 6.29 -2.68
C VAL A 125 3.71 7.52 -2.44
N GLU A 126 3.35 8.63 -3.12
CA GLU A 126 4.02 9.92 -2.99
C GLU A 126 3.82 10.53 -1.59
N GLU A 127 4.33 11.74 -1.37
CA GLU A 127 4.26 12.40 -0.06
C GLU A 127 2.83 12.80 0.35
N ASP A 128 2.57 12.90 1.65
CA ASP A 128 1.29 13.40 2.22
C ASP A 128 0.04 12.66 1.72
N VAL A 129 0.18 11.37 1.40
CA VAL A 129 -0.92 10.52 0.95
C VAL A 129 -1.61 9.86 2.13
N TRP A 130 -2.95 9.89 2.12
CA TRP A 130 -3.77 9.11 3.04
C TRP A 130 -4.45 7.93 2.35
N LEU A 131 -4.19 6.72 2.84
CA LEU A 131 -4.84 5.49 2.40
C LEU A 131 -5.83 5.02 3.47
N GLY A 132 -7.12 5.00 3.12
CA GLY A 132 -8.20 4.50 3.97
C GLY A 132 -8.11 3.00 4.24
N ALA A 133 -8.99 2.51 5.12
CA ALA A 133 -8.96 1.10 5.54
C ALA A 133 -9.25 0.17 4.35
N ASN A 134 -8.57 -0.98 4.29
CA ASN A 134 -8.74 -1.99 3.24
C ASN A 134 -8.53 -1.48 1.80
N VAL A 135 -7.69 -0.47 1.60
CA VAL A 135 -7.26 -0.04 0.25
C VAL A 135 -6.36 -1.11 -0.38
N THR A 136 -6.55 -1.36 -1.68
CA THR A 136 -5.69 -2.22 -2.48
C THR A 136 -4.97 -1.42 -3.56
N LEU A 137 -3.63 -1.48 -3.59
CA LEU A 137 -2.78 -0.89 -4.62
C LEU A 137 -2.26 -2.00 -5.54
N LEU A 138 -2.52 -1.88 -6.85
CA LEU A 138 -2.09 -2.84 -7.86
C LEU A 138 -0.77 -2.45 -8.52
N SER A 139 -0.14 -3.40 -9.20
CA SER A 139 1.16 -3.26 -9.85
C SER A 139 1.27 -2.02 -10.73
N GLY A 140 2.33 -1.24 -10.55
CA GLY A 140 2.69 -0.13 -11.42
C GLY A 140 1.95 1.18 -11.16
N VAL A 141 1.16 1.29 -10.09
CA VAL A 141 0.44 2.52 -9.76
C VAL A 141 1.29 3.48 -8.95
N THR A 142 1.16 4.77 -9.28
CA THR A 142 1.61 5.89 -8.44
C THR A 142 0.39 6.60 -7.85
N VAL A 143 0.34 6.69 -6.52
CA VAL A 143 -0.63 7.53 -5.81
C VAL A 143 0.00 8.89 -5.59
N GLY A 144 -0.48 9.90 -6.31
CA GLY A 144 0.11 11.25 -6.34
C GLY A 144 0.09 11.97 -4.99
N ARG A 145 1.01 12.92 -4.83
CA ARG A 145 1.24 13.68 -3.59
C ARG A 145 -0.06 14.28 -3.06
N GLY A 146 -0.28 14.22 -1.75
CA GLY A 146 -1.45 14.83 -1.12
C GLY A 146 -2.77 14.09 -1.38
N ALA A 147 -2.79 13.00 -2.16
CA ALA A 147 -4.03 12.31 -2.51
C ALA A 147 -4.66 11.59 -1.30
N ILE A 148 -5.99 11.48 -1.33
CA ILE A 148 -6.79 10.76 -0.35
C ILE A 148 -7.48 9.59 -1.04
N VAL A 149 -7.17 8.37 -0.62
CA VAL A 149 -7.83 7.16 -1.08
C VAL A 149 -8.82 6.70 -0.02
N GLY A 150 -10.11 6.73 -0.33
CA GLY A 150 -11.15 6.26 0.58
C GLY A 150 -11.09 4.75 0.84
N ALA A 151 -11.69 4.34 1.95
CA ALA A 151 -11.70 2.94 2.36
C ALA A 151 -12.26 1.99 1.28
N CYS A 152 -11.76 0.76 1.26
CA CYS A 152 -12.15 -0.32 0.35
C CYS A 152 -11.96 -0.01 -1.16
N SER A 153 -11.13 0.99 -1.49
CA SER A 153 -10.85 1.34 -2.88
C SER A 153 -9.80 0.43 -3.50
N VAL A 154 -9.91 0.17 -4.80
CA VAL A 154 -8.91 -0.56 -5.58
C VAL A 154 -8.26 0.39 -6.59
N ILE A 155 -6.98 0.67 -6.38
CA ILE A 155 -6.19 1.56 -7.21
C ILE A 155 -5.47 0.74 -8.28
N SER A 156 -6.01 0.79 -9.50
CA SER A 156 -5.54 0.04 -10.67
C SER A 156 -4.85 0.90 -11.72
N LYS A 157 -4.80 2.22 -11.52
CA LYS A 157 -4.14 3.23 -12.35
C LYS A 157 -3.64 4.36 -11.45
N ASN A 158 -2.75 5.21 -11.99
CA ASN A 158 -2.20 6.34 -11.24
C ASN A 158 -3.31 7.28 -10.74
N VAL A 159 -3.12 7.81 -9.54
CA VAL A 159 -4.01 8.80 -8.91
C VAL A 159 -3.34 10.17 -9.01
N PRO A 160 -4.00 11.20 -9.54
CA PRO A 160 -3.43 12.54 -9.63
C PRO A 160 -3.11 13.13 -8.24
N PRO A 161 -2.11 14.03 -8.12
CA PRO A 161 -1.86 14.76 -6.88
C PRO A 161 -3.12 15.46 -6.35
N TYR A 162 -3.25 15.50 -5.03
CA TYR A 162 -4.37 16.10 -4.31
C TYR A 162 -5.76 15.57 -4.68
N ALA A 163 -5.87 14.47 -5.44
CA ALA A 163 -7.16 13.87 -5.75
C ALA A 163 -7.74 13.14 -4.53
N VAL A 164 -9.06 13.19 -4.39
CA VAL A 164 -9.82 12.36 -3.46
C VAL A 164 -10.53 11.28 -4.28
N VAL A 165 -10.18 10.02 -4.06
CA VAL A 165 -10.68 8.88 -4.83
C VAL A 165 -11.39 7.85 -3.98
N VAL A 166 -12.42 7.20 -4.53
CA VAL A 166 -13.16 6.11 -3.85
C VAL A 166 -13.58 5.01 -4.84
N GLY A 167 -13.66 3.77 -4.35
CA GLY A 167 -14.35 2.66 -5.00
C GLY A 167 -13.49 1.69 -5.83
N ASN A 168 -14.16 0.76 -6.52
CA ASN A 168 -13.59 -0.22 -7.45
C ASN A 168 -14.52 -0.41 -8.67
N PRO A 169 -14.12 0.04 -9.89
CA PRO A 169 -12.93 0.85 -10.15
C PRO A 169 -13.03 2.19 -9.44
N PHE A 170 -11.90 2.75 -9.00
CA PHE A 170 -11.91 4.02 -8.29
C PHE A 170 -12.38 5.16 -9.19
N ARG A 171 -12.98 6.19 -8.58
CA ARG A 171 -13.35 7.45 -9.23
C ARG A 171 -12.84 8.62 -8.41
N ILE A 172 -12.43 9.69 -9.10
CA ILE A 172 -12.13 10.98 -8.46
C ILE A 172 -13.47 11.63 -8.09
N ILE A 173 -13.66 11.98 -6.83
CA ILE A 173 -14.89 12.59 -6.31
C ILE A 173 -14.71 14.04 -5.85
N ALA A 174 -13.47 14.45 -5.58
CA ALA A 174 -13.11 15.77 -5.11
C ALA A 174 -11.61 16.02 -5.32
N SER A 175 -11.19 17.27 -5.23
CA SER A 175 -9.82 17.64 -4.86
C SER A 175 -9.74 17.79 -3.34
N LYS A 176 -8.56 17.55 -2.76
CA LYS A 176 -8.30 17.75 -1.32
C LYS A 176 -8.41 19.24 -0.98
N PHE A 177 -7.87 20.12 -1.82
CA PHE A 177 -7.71 21.55 -1.61
C PHE A 177 -7.99 22.35 -2.89
N THR A 178 -8.21 23.66 -2.81
CA THR A 178 -8.17 24.57 -3.98
C THR A 178 -6.72 24.81 -4.44
N ILE A 179 -6.51 25.45 -5.60
CA ILE A 179 -5.17 25.77 -6.11
C ILE A 179 -4.41 26.63 -5.08
N GLU A 180 -5.06 27.67 -4.54
CA GLU A 180 -4.46 28.57 -3.56
C GLU A 180 -4.09 27.84 -2.26
N GLU A 181 -4.95 26.94 -1.81
CA GLU A 181 -4.69 26.10 -0.63
C GLU A 181 -3.54 25.11 -0.87
N ILE A 182 -3.40 24.55 -2.07
CA ILE A 182 -2.26 23.68 -2.43
C ILE A 182 -0.97 24.48 -2.41
N LEU A 183 -0.94 25.67 -3.02
CA LEU A 183 0.24 26.53 -3.03
C LEU A 183 0.69 26.90 -1.61
N ASP A 184 -0.25 27.26 -0.74
CA ASP A 184 0.03 27.53 0.67
C ASP A 184 0.55 26.29 1.41
N HIS A 185 -0.08 25.12 1.20
CA HIS A 185 0.32 23.85 1.83
C HIS A 185 1.72 23.41 1.37
N GLU A 186 2.01 23.50 0.07
CA GLU A 186 3.31 23.18 -0.51
C GLU A 186 4.41 24.11 0.03
N ARG A 187 4.09 25.41 0.23
CA ARG A 187 5.01 26.38 0.82
C ARG A 187 5.40 26.03 2.26
N ILE A 188 4.46 25.47 3.02
CA ILE A 188 4.68 25.08 4.42
C ILE A 188 5.51 23.78 4.51
N LEU A 189 5.24 22.80 3.65
CA LEU A 189 5.81 21.46 3.78
C LEU A 189 7.10 21.21 2.98
N TYR A 190 7.29 21.89 1.86
CA TYR A 190 8.34 21.54 0.90
C TYR A 190 9.27 22.73 0.58
N PRO A 191 10.56 22.46 0.29
CA PRO A 191 11.47 23.48 -0.22
C PRO A 191 11.03 23.94 -1.61
N GLU A 192 11.39 25.17 -1.99
CA GLU A 192 10.90 25.84 -3.20
C GLU A 192 11.08 25.01 -4.49
N ASN A 193 12.20 24.29 -4.61
CA ASN A 193 12.53 23.46 -5.77
C ASN A 193 11.72 22.15 -5.87
N GLU A 194 10.94 21.78 -4.85
CA GLU A 194 10.08 20.58 -4.83
C GLU A 194 8.59 20.92 -5.00
N ARG A 195 8.21 22.21 -5.04
CA ARG A 195 6.82 22.65 -5.06
C ARG A 195 6.23 22.55 -6.45
N PHE A 196 4.94 22.27 -6.52
CA PHE A 196 4.19 22.41 -7.77
C PHE A 196 4.10 23.88 -8.20
N SER A 197 4.29 24.13 -9.50
CA SER A 197 4.07 25.47 -10.07
C SER A 197 2.58 25.75 -10.20
N GLN A 198 2.21 27.03 -10.25
CA GLN A 198 0.82 27.43 -10.43
C GLN A 198 0.27 26.92 -11.77
N GLU A 199 1.05 27.01 -12.85
CA GLU A 199 0.66 26.57 -14.20
C GLU A 199 0.36 25.06 -14.22
N TYR A 200 1.18 24.26 -13.53
CA TYR A 200 0.92 22.82 -13.40
C TYR A 200 -0.39 22.54 -12.67
N LEU A 201 -0.67 23.28 -11.58
CA LEU A 201 -1.90 23.10 -10.82
C LEU A 201 -3.14 23.52 -11.63
N GLU A 202 -3.05 24.59 -12.42
CA GLU A 202 -4.13 25.01 -13.32
C GLU A 202 -4.44 23.93 -14.37
N GLU A 203 -3.43 23.33 -14.99
CA GLU A 203 -3.59 22.21 -15.94
C GLU A 203 -4.19 20.97 -15.25
N LEU A 204 -3.69 20.64 -14.05
CA LEU A 204 -4.17 19.52 -13.24
C LEU A 204 -5.67 19.66 -12.93
N PHE A 205 -6.10 20.85 -12.51
CA PHE A 205 -7.50 21.13 -12.18
C PHE A 205 -8.39 21.09 -13.42
N CYS A 206 -7.95 21.67 -14.53
CA CYS A 206 -8.68 21.58 -15.81
C CYS A 206 -8.88 20.12 -16.23
N THR A 207 -7.88 19.27 -16.03
CA THR A 207 -7.89 17.88 -16.51
C THR A 207 -8.66 16.94 -15.59
N HIS A 208 -8.56 17.10 -14.27
CA HIS A 208 -9.06 16.11 -13.31
C HIS A 208 -10.17 16.63 -12.38
N PHE A 209 -10.29 17.93 -12.19
CA PHE A 209 -11.13 18.52 -11.13
C PHE A 209 -12.14 19.56 -11.62
N PHE A 210 -12.32 19.75 -12.94
CA PHE A 210 -13.17 20.80 -13.54
C PHE A 210 -14.59 20.89 -12.94
N ASP A 211 -15.22 19.75 -12.64
CA ASP A 211 -16.56 19.67 -12.06
C ASP A 211 -16.56 19.16 -10.61
N LYS A 212 -15.40 19.21 -9.95
CA LYS A 212 -15.18 18.66 -8.61
C LYS A 212 -15.02 19.77 -7.59
N LYS A 213 -15.59 19.57 -6.41
CA LYS A 213 -15.40 20.46 -5.26
C LYS A 213 -14.10 20.12 -4.53
N SER A 214 -13.48 21.13 -3.92
CA SER A 214 -12.47 20.94 -2.88
C SER A 214 -13.14 20.64 -1.53
N ILE A 215 -12.53 19.78 -0.70
CA ILE A 215 -13.13 19.36 0.59
C ILE A 215 -12.36 19.77 1.83
N GLY A 216 -11.12 20.23 1.68
CA GLY A 216 -10.25 20.65 2.77
C GLY A 216 -10.69 21.95 3.42
N LYS A 217 -10.08 22.25 4.56
CA LYS A 217 -10.33 23.47 5.34
C LYS A 217 -9.00 24.02 5.86
N ARG A 218 -8.88 25.34 5.90
CA ARG A 218 -7.79 26.01 6.61
C ARG A 218 -7.92 25.80 8.11
N LEU A 219 -6.78 25.78 8.80
CA LEU A 219 -6.73 25.78 10.25
C LEU A 219 -7.35 27.08 10.77
N ASP A 220 -8.37 26.96 11.63
CA ASP A 220 -8.91 28.12 12.35
C ASP A 220 -7.99 28.40 13.53
N LEU A 221 -7.27 29.53 13.48
CA LEU A 221 -6.31 29.93 14.51
C LEU A 221 -6.98 30.56 15.75
N ASN A 222 -8.31 30.57 15.80
CA ASN A 222 -9.09 31.09 16.92
C ASN A 222 -9.50 30.03 17.95
N LEU A 223 -8.88 28.85 17.93
CA LEU A 223 -9.04 27.75 18.90
C LEU A 223 -7.77 27.59 19.75
#